data_AF-A0A067CBH9-F1
#
_entry.id   AF-A0A067CBH9-F1
#
_cell.length_a   1.000
_cell.length_b   1.000
_cell.length_c   1.000
_cell.angle_alpha   90.00
_cell.angle_beta   90.00
_cell.angle_gamma   90.00
#
_symmetry.space_group_name_H-M   'P 1'
#
loop_
_entity.id
_entity.type
_entity.pdbx_description
1 polymer ?
#
loop_
_entity_poly.entity_id
_entity_poly.type
_entity_poly.pdbx_seq_one_letter_code
_entity_poly.pdbx_strand_id
1 'polypeptide(L)'
;MDAMCREHSRGRRVALGLFIGLTLLVGLLLILVLSNVFAMPSTTRDSYIEVCIQVLNATLTLAALMVHPARFVTLLRLLMWYASSTDMRAEARIQAAFPSLPVEFMDQNNPQGINVPMRKLACLMGVLNLQCFLQYPITAVVWLYPFSERPYFVIALALALSCTCTIGAALWEHRMHRSTVRYRAKRAESAIERFLVEDTSI
;
A
#
# COMPACT_ATOMS: atom_id res chain seq x y z
N MET A 1 28.86 -5.23 8.72
CA MET A 1 27.48 -4.70 8.88
C MET A 1 26.46 -5.32 7.92
N ASP A 2 26.90 -6.04 6.86
CA ASP A 2 26.01 -6.53 5.79
C ASP A 2 25.26 -7.84 6.08
N ALA A 3 25.78 -8.72 6.94
CA ALA A 3 25.12 -9.98 7.29
C ALA A 3 23.82 -9.77 8.09
N MET A 4 23.87 -8.87 9.08
CA MET A 4 22.73 -8.57 9.97
C MET A 4 21.59 -7.87 9.23
N CYS A 5 21.90 -6.93 8.31
CA CYS A 5 20.88 -6.33 7.43
C CYS A 5 20.24 -7.36 6.47
N ARG A 6 21.05 -8.28 5.93
CA ARG A 6 20.55 -9.34 5.04
C ARG A 6 19.62 -10.30 5.78
N GLU A 7 19.96 -10.69 6.99
CA GLU A 7 19.18 -11.60 7.82
C GLU A 7 17.87 -10.95 8.30
N HIS A 8 17.91 -9.69 8.75
CA HIS A 8 16.70 -8.92 9.08
C HIS A 8 15.75 -8.77 7.89
N SER A 9 16.29 -8.51 6.68
CA SER A 9 15.50 -8.45 5.45
C SER A 9 14.87 -9.79 5.06
N ARG A 10 15.56 -10.91 5.34
CA ARG A 10 15.08 -12.27 5.05
C ARG A 10 13.94 -12.64 6.00
N GLY A 11 14.10 -12.42 7.30
CA GLY A 11 13.05 -12.66 8.29
C GLY A 11 11.77 -11.88 7.97
N ARG A 12 11.90 -10.59 7.61
CA ARG A 12 10.76 -9.76 7.21
C ARG A 12 10.03 -10.31 5.98
N ARG A 13 10.76 -10.75 4.95
CA ARG A 13 10.14 -11.34 3.73
C ARG A 13 9.41 -12.64 4.04
N VAL A 14 9.98 -13.51 4.87
CA VAL A 14 9.34 -14.76 5.28
C VAL A 14 8.07 -14.49 6.08
N ALA A 15 8.14 -13.58 7.07
CA ALA A 15 6.97 -13.20 7.87
C ALA A 15 5.85 -12.60 7.00
N LEU A 16 6.18 -11.70 6.07
CA LEU A 16 5.22 -11.16 5.11
C LEU A 16 4.61 -12.25 4.22
N GLY A 17 5.44 -13.18 3.71
CA GLY A 17 4.98 -14.29 2.89
C GLY A 17 4.02 -15.22 3.64
N LEU A 18 4.33 -15.56 4.89
CA LEU A 18 3.46 -16.36 5.75
C LEU A 18 2.14 -15.64 6.02
N PHE A 19 2.19 -14.35 6.31
CA PHE A 19 1.02 -13.54 6.59
C PHE A 19 0.07 -13.43 5.40
N ILE A 20 0.64 -13.16 4.20
CA ILE A 20 -0.11 -13.12 2.94
C ILE A 20 -0.67 -14.51 2.65
N GLY A 21 0.14 -15.56 2.76
CA GLY A 21 -0.28 -16.94 2.51
C GLY A 21 -1.44 -17.37 3.41
N LEU A 22 -1.37 -17.08 4.72
CA LEU A 22 -2.45 -17.35 5.66
C LEU A 22 -3.73 -16.59 5.28
N THR A 23 -3.62 -15.30 4.98
CA THR A 23 -4.77 -14.45 4.61
C THR A 23 -5.45 -14.97 3.35
N LEU A 24 -4.68 -15.35 2.32
CA LEU A 24 -5.22 -15.90 1.08
C LEU A 24 -5.83 -17.29 1.28
N LEU A 25 -5.19 -18.15 2.07
CA LEU A 25 -5.71 -19.49 2.38
C LEU A 25 -7.05 -19.42 3.10
N VAL A 26 -7.15 -18.61 4.15
CA VAL A 26 -8.39 -18.42 4.92
C VAL A 26 -9.45 -17.73 4.07
N GLY A 27 -9.06 -16.74 3.26
CA GLY A 27 -9.97 -16.09 2.31
C GLY A 27 -10.55 -17.06 1.28
N LEU A 28 -9.72 -17.95 0.72
CA LEU A 28 -10.16 -19.00 -0.19
C LEU A 28 -11.10 -19.98 0.51
N LEU A 29 -10.75 -20.43 1.71
CA LEU A 29 -11.59 -21.32 2.51
C LEU A 29 -12.97 -20.70 2.77
N LEU A 30 -13.01 -19.42 3.15
CA LEU A 30 -14.25 -18.67 3.35
C LEU A 30 -15.13 -18.67 2.10
N ILE A 31 -14.55 -18.42 0.91
CA ILE A 31 -15.28 -18.43 -0.36
C ILE A 31 -15.85 -19.83 -0.66
N LEU A 32 -15.08 -20.90 -0.42
CA LEU A 32 -15.54 -22.28 -0.63
C LEU A 32 -16.68 -22.67 0.30
N VAL A 33 -16.60 -22.28 1.58
CA VAL A 33 -17.67 -22.52 2.56
C VAL A 33 -18.92 -21.71 2.24
N LEU A 34 -18.78 -20.43 1.87
CA LEU A 34 -19.90 -19.58 1.45
C LEU A 34 -20.60 -20.13 0.20
N SER A 35 -19.83 -20.67 -0.75
CA SER A 35 -20.36 -21.27 -1.99
C SER A 35 -20.96 -22.66 -1.76
N ASN A 36 -20.93 -23.17 -0.53
CA ASN A 36 -21.43 -24.48 -0.13
C ASN A 36 -20.87 -25.65 -0.97
N VAL A 37 -19.60 -25.57 -1.39
CA VAL A 37 -18.95 -26.60 -2.24
C VAL A 37 -18.93 -27.97 -1.55
N PHE A 38 -18.84 -27.99 -0.22
CA PHE A 38 -18.77 -29.21 0.58
C PHE A 38 -20.15 -29.78 0.98
N ALA A 39 -21.26 -29.18 0.49
CA ALA A 39 -22.63 -29.60 0.79
C ALA A 39 -22.90 -29.83 2.30
N MET A 40 -22.45 -28.88 3.13
CA MET A 40 -22.54 -29.00 4.59
C MET A 40 -23.92 -28.57 5.13
N PRO A 41 -24.37 -29.12 6.27
CA PRO A 41 -25.52 -28.59 7.00
C PRO A 41 -25.31 -27.12 7.39
N SER A 42 -26.39 -26.33 7.44
CA SER A 42 -26.34 -24.89 7.73
C SER A 42 -25.62 -24.56 9.04
N THR A 43 -25.91 -25.29 10.12
CA THR A 43 -25.31 -25.06 11.45
C THR A 43 -23.80 -25.22 11.47
N THR A 44 -23.29 -26.28 10.84
CA THR A 44 -21.85 -26.55 10.70
C THR A 44 -21.20 -25.50 9.80
N ARG A 45 -21.85 -25.17 8.67
CA ARG A 45 -21.35 -24.18 7.72
C ARG A 45 -21.21 -22.80 8.36
N ASP A 46 -22.21 -22.36 9.11
CA ASP A 46 -22.22 -21.06 9.78
C ASP A 46 -21.09 -20.96 10.82
N SER A 47 -20.80 -22.06 11.52
CA SER A 47 -19.65 -22.14 12.44
C SER A 47 -18.30 -21.98 11.70
N TYR A 48 -18.13 -22.63 10.55
CA TYR A 48 -16.91 -22.47 9.74
C TYR A 48 -16.78 -21.07 9.15
N ILE A 49 -17.88 -20.47 8.68
CA ILE A 49 -17.92 -19.09 8.20
C ILE A 49 -17.45 -18.16 9.32
N GLU A 50 -17.95 -18.34 10.53
CA GLU A 50 -17.61 -17.51 11.67
C GLU A 50 -16.12 -17.58 12.01
N VAL A 51 -15.56 -18.79 12.10
CA VAL A 51 -14.12 -18.98 12.34
C VAL A 51 -13.29 -18.31 11.25
N CYS A 52 -13.67 -18.47 9.98
CA CYS A 52 -12.95 -17.85 8.86
C CYS A 52 -13.00 -16.32 8.93
N ILE A 53 -14.18 -15.73 9.23
CA ILE A 53 -14.34 -14.28 9.38
C ILE A 53 -13.50 -13.76 10.54
N GLN A 54 -13.48 -14.44 11.69
CA GLN A 54 -12.68 -14.03 12.84
C GLN A 54 -11.18 -14.05 12.53
N VAL A 55 -10.68 -15.13 11.92
CA VAL A 55 -9.26 -15.26 11.56
C VAL A 55 -8.88 -14.21 10.52
N LEU A 56 -9.69 -14.03 9.47
CA LEU A 56 -9.43 -13.05 8.41
C LEU A 56 -9.48 -11.61 8.94
N ASN A 57 -10.43 -11.30 9.82
CA ASN A 57 -10.50 -10.01 10.49
C ASN A 57 -9.26 -9.79 11.37
N ALA A 58 -8.84 -10.79 12.14
CA ALA A 58 -7.66 -10.67 13.01
C ALA A 58 -6.38 -10.41 12.21
N THR A 59 -6.15 -11.15 11.11
CA THR A 59 -4.99 -10.93 10.26
C THR A 59 -5.05 -9.54 9.63
N LEU A 60 -6.12 -9.18 8.90
CA LEU A 60 -6.20 -7.87 8.24
C LEU A 60 -6.09 -6.69 9.21
N THR A 61 -6.66 -6.81 10.42
CA THR A 61 -6.52 -5.81 11.49
C THR A 61 -5.08 -5.68 11.96
N LEU A 62 -4.38 -6.79 12.18
CA LEU A 62 -2.97 -6.76 12.58
C LEU A 62 -2.10 -6.12 11.48
N ALA A 63 -2.38 -6.41 10.21
CA ALA A 63 -1.70 -5.75 9.08
C ALA A 63 -1.91 -4.23 9.10
N ALA A 64 -3.16 -3.80 9.30
CA ALA A 64 -3.49 -2.39 9.39
C ALA A 64 -2.77 -1.73 10.57
N LEU A 65 -2.79 -2.33 11.77
CA LEU A 65 -2.11 -1.79 12.95
C LEU A 65 -0.59 -1.67 12.78
N MET A 66 0.04 -2.63 12.09
CA MET A 66 1.48 -2.60 11.86
C MET A 66 1.92 -1.53 10.85
N VAL A 67 1.10 -1.24 9.85
CA VAL A 67 1.50 -0.37 8.72
C VAL A 67 0.92 1.05 8.85
N HIS A 68 -0.25 1.20 9.45
CA HIS A 68 -0.97 2.47 9.52
C HIS A 68 -0.18 3.59 10.22
N PRO A 69 0.49 3.38 11.37
CA PRO A 69 1.22 4.46 12.05
C PRO A 69 2.32 5.09 11.17
N ALA A 70 3.11 4.24 10.49
CA ALA A 70 4.16 4.73 9.58
C ALA A 70 3.57 5.46 8.37
N ARG A 71 2.46 4.96 7.82
CA ARG A 71 1.73 5.62 6.73
C ARG A 71 1.14 6.96 7.16
N PHE A 72 0.59 7.04 8.35
CA PHE A 72 -0.04 8.23 8.88
C PHE A 72 1.00 9.33 9.16
N VAL A 73 2.12 8.96 9.80
CA VAL A 73 3.25 9.89 10.02
C VAL A 73 3.81 10.41 8.70
N THR A 74 3.91 9.55 7.68
CA THR A 74 4.38 9.97 6.34
C THR A 74 3.40 10.93 5.68
N LEU A 75 2.08 10.67 5.79
CA LEU A 75 1.05 11.58 5.30
C LEU A 75 1.11 12.94 6.00
N LEU A 76 1.21 12.96 7.33
CA LEU A 76 1.35 14.21 8.09
C LEU A 76 2.58 14.99 7.65
N ARG A 77 3.73 14.33 7.44
CA ARG A 77 4.93 14.98 6.93
C ARG A 77 4.72 15.61 5.55
N LEU A 78 4.04 14.91 4.65
CA LEU A 78 3.72 15.43 3.31
C LEU A 78 2.82 16.67 3.40
N LEU A 79 1.79 16.65 4.26
CA LEU A 79 0.85 17.76 4.44
C LEU A 79 1.52 18.97 5.11
N MET A 80 2.31 18.74 6.16
CA MET A 80 3.04 19.82 6.85
C MET A 80 4.08 20.47 5.94
N TRP A 81 4.81 19.66 5.16
CA TRP A 81 5.77 20.18 4.20
C TRP A 81 5.06 21.00 3.13
N TYR A 82 3.91 20.53 2.62
CA TYR A 82 3.10 21.30 1.66
C TYR A 82 2.61 22.64 2.22
N ALA A 83 2.35 22.72 3.53
CA ALA A 83 1.90 23.94 4.18
C ALA A 83 3.03 24.94 4.52
N SER A 84 4.23 24.46 4.87
CA SER A 84 5.28 25.31 5.45
C SER A 84 6.59 25.39 4.66
N SER A 85 6.84 24.49 3.68
CA SER A 85 7.91 24.52 2.66
C SER A 85 9.37 24.84 3.08
N THR A 86 9.77 24.66 4.34
CA THR A 86 11.11 25.13 4.81
C THR A 86 12.02 24.09 5.51
N ASP A 87 11.61 22.82 5.69
CA ASP A 87 12.39 21.85 6.48
C ASP A 87 13.10 20.77 5.63
N MET A 88 14.41 20.91 5.45
CA MET A 88 15.28 19.91 4.78
C MET A 88 15.26 18.54 5.46
N ARG A 89 15.04 18.46 6.79
CA ARG A 89 14.95 17.17 7.49
C ARG A 89 13.65 16.43 7.15
N ALA A 90 12.58 17.16 6.85
CA ALA A 90 11.34 16.58 6.38
C ALA A 90 11.52 15.99 4.96
N GLU A 91 12.22 16.69 4.08
CA GLU A 91 12.51 16.22 2.71
C GLU A 91 13.26 14.88 2.70
N ALA A 92 14.35 14.77 3.47
CA ALA A 92 15.13 13.54 3.57
C ALA A 92 14.28 12.36 4.07
N ARG A 93 13.39 12.58 5.03
CA ARG A 93 12.48 11.53 5.55
C ARG A 93 11.40 11.14 4.56
N ILE A 94 10.89 12.10 3.78
CA ILE A 94 9.91 11.85 2.72
C ILE A 94 10.57 11.06 1.59
N GLN A 95 11.79 11.43 1.17
CA GLN A 95 12.56 10.68 0.18
C GLN A 95 12.86 9.25 0.66
N ALA A 96 13.18 9.08 1.95
CA ALA A 96 13.41 7.76 2.54
C ALA A 96 12.14 6.88 2.57
N ALA A 97 10.94 7.48 2.62
CA ALA A 97 9.68 6.75 2.52
C ALA A 97 9.39 6.25 1.08
N PHE A 98 9.95 6.91 0.06
CA PHE A 98 9.78 6.58 -1.35
C PHE A 98 11.13 6.39 -2.07
N PRO A 99 11.97 5.41 -1.68
CA PRO A 99 13.34 5.30 -2.19
C PRO A 99 13.40 5.00 -3.69
N SER A 100 12.35 4.40 -4.26
CA SER A 100 12.26 4.07 -5.69
C SER A 100 11.81 5.24 -6.57
N LEU A 101 11.32 6.33 -5.98
CA LEU A 101 10.78 7.47 -6.71
C LEU A 101 11.61 8.73 -6.42
N PRO A 102 12.03 9.48 -7.45
CA PRO A 102 12.61 10.81 -7.26
C PRO A 102 11.49 11.77 -6.87
N VAL A 103 11.51 12.26 -5.63
CA VAL A 103 10.48 13.17 -5.13
C VAL A 103 10.81 14.61 -5.52
N GLU A 104 9.81 15.35 -6.00
CA GLU A 104 9.95 16.77 -6.34
C GLU A 104 9.68 17.65 -5.11
N PHE A 105 10.73 18.22 -4.51
CA PHE A 105 10.60 19.14 -3.38
C PHE A 105 10.45 20.62 -3.80
N MET A 106 10.56 20.95 -5.09
CA MET A 106 10.38 22.33 -5.56
C MET A 106 9.53 22.27 -6.82
N ASP A 107 8.39 22.98 -6.86
CA ASP A 107 7.63 23.16 -8.10
C ASP A 107 8.51 23.97 -9.07
N GLN A 108 9.21 23.28 -9.98
CA GLN A 108 10.01 23.93 -11.00
C GLN A 108 9.10 24.41 -12.13
N ASN A 109 9.29 25.66 -12.59
CA ASN A 109 8.56 26.22 -13.75
C ASN A 109 8.73 25.37 -15.04
N ASN A 110 9.80 24.57 -15.11
CA ASN A 110 10.00 23.52 -16.10
C ASN A 110 10.29 22.20 -15.38
N PRO A 111 9.26 21.42 -15.00
CA PRO A 111 9.49 20.15 -14.34
C PRO A 111 10.27 19.26 -15.31
N GLN A 112 11.41 18.71 -14.90
CA GLN A 112 12.24 17.86 -15.75
C GLN A 112 11.58 16.51 -16.11
N GLY A 113 10.29 16.33 -15.80
CA GLY A 113 9.47 15.16 -16.11
C GLY A 113 9.83 13.89 -15.32
N ILE A 114 10.99 13.88 -14.66
CA ILE A 114 11.51 12.75 -13.89
C ILE A 114 10.91 12.71 -12.49
N ASN A 115 10.74 13.87 -11.86
CA ASN A 115 10.36 13.96 -10.44
C ASN A 115 8.85 13.79 -10.26
N VAL A 116 8.47 13.13 -9.16
CA VAL A 116 7.07 12.91 -8.81
C VAL A 116 6.62 14.05 -7.90
N PRO A 117 5.55 14.78 -8.27
CA PRO A 117 5.09 15.92 -7.48
C PRO A 117 4.49 15.46 -6.15
N MET A 118 4.78 16.22 -5.09
CA MET A 118 4.37 15.91 -3.72
C MET A 118 2.87 15.69 -3.55
N ARG A 119 2.04 16.42 -4.30
CA ARG A 119 0.58 16.23 -4.32
C ARG A 119 0.17 14.80 -4.67
N LYS A 120 0.85 14.15 -5.62
CA LYS A 120 0.56 12.76 -6.01
C LYS A 120 0.93 11.78 -4.89
N LEU A 121 2.04 12.03 -4.20
CA LEU A 121 2.47 11.23 -3.05
C LEU A 121 1.53 11.41 -1.86
N ALA A 122 1.08 12.64 -1.58
CA ALA A 122 0.10 12.93 -0.54
C ALA A 122 -1.23 12.23 -0.81
N CYS A 123 -1.74 12.29 -2.04
CA CYS A 123 -2.95 11.56 -2.43
C CYS A 123 -2.77 10.04 -2.31
N LEU A 124 -1.65 9.48 -2.78
CA LEU A 124 -1.34 8.05 -2.63
C LEU A 124 -1.38 7.64 -1.15
N MET A 125 -0.69 8.40 -0.28
CA MET A 125 -0.70 8.14 1.15
C MET A 125 -2.08 8.30 1.76
N GLY A 126 -2.88 9.27 1.32
CA GLY A 126 -4.27 9.41 1.73
C GLY A 126 -5.09 8.14 1.42
N VAL A 127 -4.98 7.61 0.21
CA VAL A 127 -5.64 6.35 -0.20
C VAL A 127 -5.17 5.17 0.64
N LEU A 128 -3.86 5.05 0.89
CA LEU A 128 -3.29 3.96 1.69
C LEU A 128 -3.65 4.05 3.18
N ASN A 129 -3.84 5.25 3.73
CA ASN A 129 -4.34 5.44 5.10
C ASN A 129 -5.85 5.14 5.16
N LEU A 130 -6.62 5.56 4.16
CA LEU A 130 -8.06 5.25 4.07
C LEU A 130 -8.29 3.73 4.03
N GLN A 131 -7.48 3.00 3.25
CA GLN A 131 -7.47 1.54 3.23
C GLN A 131 -7.30 0.92 4.62
N CYS A 132 -6.36 1.42 5.43
CA CYS A 132 -6.17 0.96 6.80
C CYS A 132 -7.32 1.38 7.71
N PHE A 133 -7.82 2.61 7.57
CA PHE A 133 -8.90 3.15 8.38
C PHE A 133 -10.21 2.35 8.22
N LEU A 134 -10.49 1.89 7.00
CA LEU A 134 -11.65 1.04 6.69
C LEU A 134 -11.60 -0.33 7.39
N GLN A 135 -10.45 -0.74 7.91
CA GLN A 135 -10.35 -1.97 8.71
C GLN A 135 -11.01 -1.81 10.09
N TYR A 136 -10.96 -0.62 10.69
CA TYR A 136 -11.49 -0.38 12.03
C TYR A 136 -13.00 -0.59 12.18
N PRO A 137 -13.87 -0.09 11.28
CA PRO A 137 -15.29 -0.41 11.35
C PRO A 137 -15.57 -1.90 11.12
N ILE A 138 -14.80 -2.58 10.26
CA ILE A 138 -14.92 -4.04 10.07
C ILE A 138 -14.63 -4.76 11.38
N THR A 139 -13.50 -4.44 12.02
CA THR A 139 -13.11 -5.03 13.30
C THR A 139 -14.14 -4.75 14.38
N ALA A 140 -14.60 -3.50 14.48
CA ALA A 140 -15.60 -3.10 15.47
C ALA A 140 -16.89 -3.92 15.31
N VAL A 141 -17.39 -4.08 14.08
CA VAL A 141 -18.59 -4.89 13.83
C VAL A 141 -18.35 -6.36 14.19
N VAL A 142 -17.24 -6.95 13.74
CA VAL A 142 -16.97 -8.38 13.98
C VAL A 142 -16.79 -8.70 15.46
N TRP A 143 -16.23 -7.78 16.26
CA TRP A 143 -16.02 -7.98 17.69
C TRP A 143 -17.21 -7.61 18.57
N LEU A 144 -17.96 -6.57 18.21
CA LEU A 144 -19.02 -6.04 19.08
C LEU A 144 -20.39 -6.67 18.82
N TYR A 145 -20.61 -7.30 17.65
CA TYR A 145 -21.90 -7.88 17.28
C TYR A 145 -21.84 -9.41 17.23
N PRO A 146 -22.84 -10.11 17.80
CA PRO A 146 -22.97 -11.55 17.67
C PRO A 146 -23.28 -11.91 16.21
N PHE A 147 -22.86 -13.11 15.78
CA PHE A 147 -22.93 -13.56 14.38
C PHE A 147 -24.31 -13.33 13.72
N SER A 148 -25.39 -13.61 14.45
CA SER A 148 -26.77 -13.48 13.95
C SER A 148 -27.23 -12.05 13.68
N GLU A 149 -26.61 -11.05 14.32
CA GLU A 149 -27.06 -9.65 14.28
C GLU A 149 -26.02 -8.72 13.62
N ARG A 150 -25.01 -9.29 12.97
CA ARG A 150 -23.96 -8.49 12.35
C ARG A 150 -24.51 -7.67 11.19
N PRO A 151 -24.27 -6.34 11.16
CA PRO A 151 -24.55 -5.52 9.99
C PRO A 151 -23.55 -5.83 8.86
N TYR A 152 -23.75 -6.94 8.15
CA TYR A 152 -22.87 -7.41 7.07
C TYR A 152 -22.72 -6.39 5.94
N PHE A 153 -23.69 -5.50 5.74
CA PHE A 153 -23.57 -4.42 4.76
C PHE A 153 -22.40 -3.47 5.08
N VAL A 154 -22.13 -3.18 6.37
CA VAL A 154 -21.01 -2.33 6.80
C VAL A 154 -19.70 -3.03 6.48
N ILE A 155 -19.59 -4.32 6.81
CA ILE A 155 -18.42 -5.14 6.52
C ILE A 155 -18.17 -5.18 5.01
N ALA A 156 -19.20 -5.50 4.21
CA ALA A 156 -19.10 -5.63 2.77
C ALA A 156 -18.69 -4.31 2.10
N LEU A 157 -19.30 -3.19 2.49
CA LEU A 157 -18.97 -1.87 1.96
C LEU A 157 -17.54 -1.46 2.33
N ALA A 158 -17.16 -1.58 3.61
CA ALA A 158 -15.82 -1.21 4.06
C ALA A 158 -14.75 -2.09 3.41
N LEU A 159 -15.00 -3.39 3.26
CA LEU A 159 -14.09 -4.32 2.59
C LEU A 159 -13.97 -4.00 1.10
N ALA A 160 -15.08 -3.77 0.39
CA ALA A 160 -15.06 -3.40 -1.02
C ALA A 160 -14.28 -2.10 -1.25
N LEU A 161 -14.52 -1.07 -0.43
CA LEU A 161 -13.76 0.18 -0.48
C LEU A 161 -12.28 -0.04 -0.17
N SER A 162 -11.94 -0.87 0.82
CA SER A 162 -10.55 -1.21 1.16
C SER A 162 -9.83 -1.91 0.00
N CYS A 163 -10.50 -2.85 -0.67
CA CYS A 163 -10.00 -3.51 -1.88
C CYS A 163 -9.77 -2.50 -3.01
N THR A 164 -10.71 -1.59 -3.26
CA THR A 164 -10.55 -0.56 -4.31
C THR A 164 -9.38 0.38 -4.02
N CYS A 165 -9.20 0.79 -2.75
CA CYS A 165 -8.06 1.61 -2.34
C CYS A 165 -6.73 0.87 -2.57
N THR A 166 -6.68 -0.42 -2.22
CA THR A 166 -5.48 -1.26 -2.41
C THR A 166 -5.10 -1.39 -3.87
N ILE A 167 -6.05 -1.77 -4.73
CA ILE A 167 -5.82 -1.93 -6.17
C ILE A 167 -5.48 -0.59 -6.81
N GLY A 168 -6.23 0.46 -6.47
CA GLY A 168 -5.99 1.81 -6.97
C GLY A 168 -4.59 2.32 -6.62
N ALA A 169 -4.16 2.18 -5.36
CA ALA A 169 -2.83 2.55 -4.92
C ALA A 169 -1.73 1.75 -5.63
N ALA A 170 -1.90 0.42 -5.76
CA ALA A 170 -0.93 -0.43 -6.45
C ALA A 170 -0.78 -0.05 -7.94
N LEU A 171 -1.89 0.21 -8.64
CA LEU A 171 -1.86 0.66 -10.03
C LEU A 171 -1.26 2.06 -10.15
N TRP A 172 -1.54 2.96 -9.20
CA TRP A 172 -0.97 4.30 -9.17
C TRP A 172 0.55 4.24 -8.97
N GLU A 173 1.03 3.53 -7.96
CA GLU A 173 2.47 3.32 -7.72
C GLU A 173 3.16 2.72 -8.93
N HIS A 174 2.59 1.68 -9.54
CA HIS A 174 3.13 1.06 -10.74
C HIS A 174 3.24 2.06 -11.90
N ARG A 175 2.19 2.86 -12.14
CA ARG A 175 2.20 3.89 -13.17
C ARG A 175 3.25 4.97 -12.91
N MET A 176 3.38 5.44 -11.66
CA MET A 176 4.39 6.44 -11.28
C MET A 176 5.80 5.90 -11.53
N HIS A 177 6.09 4.69 -11.04
CA HIS A 177 7.38 4.05 -11.22
C HIS A 177 7.71 3.86 -12.70
N ARG A 178 6.77 3.35 -13.50
CA ARG A 178 6.97 3.12 -14.94
C ARG A 178 7.22 4.41 -15.70
N SER A 179 6.50 5.49 -15.36
CA SER A 179 6.72 6.81 -15.96
C SER A 179 8.12 7.33 -15.62
N THR A 180 8.52 7.30 -14.35
CA THR A 180 9.85 7.74 -13.92
C THR A 180 10.97 6.99 -14.65
N VAL A 181 10.88 5.66 -14.75
CA VAL A 181 11.88 4.84 -15.45
C VAL A 181 11.97 5.22 -16.93
N ARG A 182 10.83 5.40 -17.61
CA ARG A 182 10.81 5.81 -19.03
C ARG A 182 11.43 7.19 -19.26
N TYR A 183 11.14 8.16 -18.40
CA TYR A 183 11.72 9.50 -18.52
C TYR A 183 13.23 9.49 -18.28
N ARG A 184 13.71 8.68 -17.31
CA ARG A 184 15.15 8.51 -17.08
C ARG A 184 15.86 7.88 -18.28
N ALA A 185 15.26 6.86 -18.90
CA ALA A 185 15.81 6.21 -20.09
C ALA A 185 15.95 7.20 -21.26
N LYS A 186 14.87 7.93 -21.59
CA LYS A 186 14.90 8.94 -22.66
C LYS A 186 15.94 10.04 -22.43
N ARG A 187 16.11 10.47 -21.18
CA ARG A 187 17.12 11.48 -20.84
C ARG A 187 18.54 10.95 -21.00
N ALA A 188 18.77 9.68 -20.65
CA ALA A 188 20.07 9.05 -20.87
C ALA A 188 20.39 8.97 -22.37
N GLU A 189 19.41 8.59 -23.20
CA GLU A 189 19.55 8.58 -24.67
C GLU A 189 19.89 9.97 -25.21
N SER A 190 19.12 11.02 -24.88
CA SER A 190 19.41 12.38 -25.35
C SER A 190 20.73 12.96 -24.84
N ALA A 191 21.21 12.52 -23.66
CA ALA A 191 22.53 12.91 -23.17
C ALA A 191 23.64 12.25 -24.01
N ILE A 192 23.51 10.96 -24.31
CA ILE A 192 24.44 10.22 -25.17
C ILE A 192 24.47 10.83 -26.58
N GLU A 193 23.32 11.16 -27.16
CA GLU A 193 23.24 11.81 -28.47
C GLU A 193 23.99 13.14 -28.50
N ARG A 194 23.89 13.96 -27.44
CA ARG A 194 24.65 15.22 -27.34
C ARG A 194 26.16 14.98 -27.28
N PHE A 195 26.61 14.01 -26.49
CA PHE A 195 28.04 13.66 -26.42
C PHE A 195 28.58 13.19 -27.77
N LEU A 196 27.83 12.36 -28.50
CA LEU A 196 28.24 11.89 -29.83
C LEU A 196 28.31 13.02 -30.88
N VAL A 197 27.40 13.98 -30.82
CA VAL A 197 27.41 15.15 -31.72
C VAL A 197 28.59 16.08 -31.40
N GLU A 198 28.91 16.29 -30.12
CA GLU A 198 30.07 17.09 -29.72
C GLU A 198 31.39 16.43 -30.19
N ASP A 199 31.55 15.12 -30.02
CA ASP A 199 32.77 14.39 -30.44
C ASP A 199 32.98 14.34 -31.96
N THR A 200 31.90 14.43 -32.75
CA THR A 200 31.97 14.42 -34.23
C THR A 200 32.14 15.81 -34.84
N SER A 201 32.12 16.87 -34.03
CA SER A 201 32.28 18.26 -34.46
C SER A 201 33.73 18.78 -34.40
N ILE A 202 34.69 17.90 -34.14
CA ILE A 202 36.15 18.15 -34.12
C ILE A 202 36.79 17.55 -35.39
#